data_AF-A0A852AFK3-F1
#
_entry.id   AF-A0A852AFK3-F1
#
_cell.length_a   1.000
_cell.length_b   1.000
_cell.length_c   1.000
_cell.angle_alpha   90.00
_cell.angle_beta   90.00
_cell.angle_gamma   90.00
#
_symmetry.space_group_name_H-M   'P 1'
#
loop_
_entity.id
_entity.type
_entity.pdbx_description
1 polymer ?
#
loop_
_entity_poly.entity_id
_entity_poly.type
_entity_poly.pdbx_seq_one_letter_code
_entity_poly.pdbx_strand_id
1 'polypeptide(L)'
;LVQLRLLSSLGFPDPSPAGAALRRHRGSQWEALVELQRLKLRPFRLRHQQGAEPGLDFNQPDQQALLRQILASLPVASWGRALLVAGLGRELGLGRLPAP
;
A
#
# COMPACT_ATOMS: atom_id res chain seq x y z
N LEU A 1 12.65 -1.61 -19.64
CA LEU A 1 13.56 -0.87 -18.71
C LEU A 1 12.86 0.31 -18.03
N VAL A 2 12.20 1.22 -18.77
CA VAL A 2 11.45 2.35 -18.19
C VAL A 2 10.34 1.90 -17.24
N GLN A 3 9.49 0.95 -17.65
CA GLN A 3 8.40 0.43 -16.82
C GLN A 3 8.89 -0.24 -15.52
N LEU A 4 10.02 -0.94 -15.57
CA LEU A 4 10.62 -1.56 -14.38
C LEU A 4 11.13 -0.50 -13.38
N ARG A 5 11.75 0.58 -13.88
CA ARG A 5 12.14 1.71 -13.01
C ARG A 5 10.93 2.37 -12.35
N LEU A 6 9.83 2.51 -13.09
CA LEU A 6 8.59 3.08 -12.55
C LEU A 6 7.95 2.17 -11.48
N LEU A 7 7.91 0.85 -11.71
CA LEU A 7 7.44 -0.08 -10.68
C LEU A 7 8.36 -0.08 -9.45
N SER A 8 9.67 0.06 -9.65
CA SER A 8 10.64 0.23 -8.56
C SER A 8 10.37 1.48 -7.73
N SER A 9 10.11 2.64 -8.36
CA SER A 9 9.78 3.88 -7.63
C SER A 9 8.44 3.81 -6.91
N LEU A 10 7.56 2.88 -7.31
CA LEU A 10 6.26 2.62 -6.69
C LEU A 10 6.32 1.54 -5.59
N GLY A 11 7.52 1.14 -5.15
CA GLY A 11 7.71 0.20 -4.04
C GLY A 11 7.79 -1.28 -4.45
N PHE A 12 8.06 -1.55 -5.72
CA PHE A 12 8.31 -2.90 -6.27
C PHE A 12 9.70 -2.99 -6.93
N PRO A 13 10.80 -2.94 -6.14
CA PRO A 13 12.16 -2.86 -6.67
C PRO A 13 12.69 -4.19 -7.24
N ASP A 14 12.10 -5.32 -6.88
CA ASP A 14 12.54 -6.63 -7.36
C ASP A 14 12.18 -6.79 -8.86
N PRO A 15 13.18 -6.88 -9.76
CA PRO A 15 12.94 -6.95 -11.20
C PRO A 15 12.31 -8.27 -11.64
N SER A 16 12.42 -9.35 -10.85
CA SER A 16 11.90 -10.67 -11.22
C SER A 16 10.36 -10.71 -11.25
N PRO A 17 9.64 -10.48 -10.13
CA PRO A 17 8.18 -10.44 -10.11
C PRO A 17 7.64 -9.27 -10.93
N ALA A 18 8.30 -8.10 -10.90
CA ALA A 18 7.87 -6.93 -11.68
C ALA A 18 7.97 -7.19 -13.19
N GLY A 19 9.05 -7.82 -13.65
CA GLY A 19 9.23 -8.21 -15.05
C GLY A 19 8.23 -9.28 -15.48
N ALA A 20 7.92 -10.24 -14.61
CA ALA A 20 6.91 -11.26 -14.88
C ALA A 20 5.50 -10.65 -15.05
N ALA A 21 5.09 -9.75 -14.16
CA ALA A 21 3.81 -9.04 -14.24
C ALA A 21 3.71 -8.19 -15.52
N LEU A 22 4.76 -7.44 -15.86
CA LEU A 22 4.81 -6.67 -17.11
C LEU A 22 4.67 -7.55 -18.35
N ARG A 23 5.33 -8.71 -18.39
CA ARG A 23 5.19 -9.65 -19.51
C ARG A 23 3.75 -10.19 -19.62
N ARG A 24 3.15 -10.58 -18.49
CA ARG A 24 1.76 -11.08 -18.43
C ARG A 24 0.76 -10.04 -18.96
N HIS A 25 0.98 -8.79 -18.62
CA HIS A 25 0.12 -7.67 -18.99
C HIS A 25 0.58 -6.93 -20.27
N ARG A 26 1.38 -7.57 -21.13
CA ARG A 26 1.84 -7.02 -22.42
C ARG A 26 2.47 -5.62 -22.31
N GLY A 27 3.18 -5.36 -21.23
CA GLY A 27 3.82 -4.08 -20.94
C GLY A 27 2.90 -3.02 -20.31
N SER A 28 1.64 -3.34 -20.00
CA SER A 28 0.76 -2.44 -19.26
C SER A 28 1.27 -2.26 -17.84
N GLN A 29 1.77 -1.06 -17.56
CA GLN A 29 2.28 -0.69 -16.23
C GLN A 29 1.17 -0.67 -15.18
N TRP A 30 -0.01 -0.15 -15.55
CA TRP A 30 -1.13 -0.05 -14.62
C TRP A 30 -1.60 -1.43 -14.18
N GLU A 31 -1.81 -2.36 -15.12
CA GLU A 31 -2.25 -3.70 -14.76
C GLU A 31 -1.17 -4.49 -13.99
N ALA A 32 0.10 -4.35 -14.37
CA ALA A 32 1.21 -4.95 -13.64
C ALA A 32 1.29 -4.41 -12.19
N LEU A 33 1.10 -3.09 -12.01
CA LEU A 33 1.07 -2.48 -10.68
C LEU A 33 -0.09 -3.04 -9.85
N VAL A 34 -1.29 -3.13 -10.43
CA VAL A 34 -2.47 -3.68 -9.76
C VAL A 34 -2.27 -5.14 -9.36
N GLU A 35 -1.68 -5.97 -10.23
CA GLU A 35 -1.32 -7.36 -9.90
C GLU A 35 -0.36 -7.42 -8.71
N LEU A 36 0.74 -6.67 -8.77
CA LEU A 36 1.77 -6.66 -7.72
C LEU A 36 1.22 -6.17 -6.38
N GLN A 37 0.40 -5.10 -6.38
CA GLN A 37 -0.27 -4.61 -5.19
C GLN A 37 -1.23 -5.65 -4.61
N ARG A 38 -2.02 -6.34 -5.44
CA ARG A 38 -2.94 -7.40 -4.98
C ARG A 38 -2.20 -8.56 -4.33
N LEU A 39 -1.05 -8.96 -4.89
CA LEU A 39 -0.20 -10.00 -4.32
C LEU A 39 0.38 -9.57 -2.98
N LYS A 40 0.93 -8.36 -2.90
CA LYS A 40 1.52 -7.78 -1.67
C LYS A 40 0.48 -7.61 -0.56
N LEU A 41 -0.74 -7.20 -0.91
CA LEU A 41 -1.84 -6.96 0.03
C LEU A 41 -2.63 -8.22 0.39
N ARG A 42 -2.31 -9.38 -0.20
CA ARG A 42 -3.04 -10.63 0.09
C ARG A 42 -3.01 -11.01 1.59
N PRO A 43 -1.88 -10.94 2.31
CA PRO A 43 -1.84 -11.25 3.74
C PRO A 43 -2.69 -10.30 4.57
N PHE A 44 -2.63 -8.99 4.29
CA PHE A 44 -3.48 -7.98 4.92
C PHE A 44 -4.97 -8.27 4.71
N ARG A 45 -5.38 -8.56 3.48
CA ARG A 45 -6.78 -8.90 3.18
C ARG A 45 -7.25 -10.12 3.98
N LEU A 46 -6.42 -11.16 4.11
CA LEU A 46 -6.76 -12.36 4.86
C LEU A 46 -6.91 -12.06 6.37
N ARG A 47 -5.98 -11.31 6.96
CA ARG A 47 -6.08 -10.87 8.36
C ARG A 47 -7.32 -10.04 8.61
N HIS A 48 -7.62 -9.09 7.72
CA HIS A 48 -8.82 -8.27 7.79
C HIS A 48 -10.11 -9.10 7.75
N GLN A 49 -10.20 -10.08 6.85
CA GLN A 49 -11.34 -10.99 6.77
C GLN A 49 -11.52 -11.86 8.03
N GLN A 50 -10.42 -12.18 8.70
CA GLN A 50 -10.41 -12.97 9.93
C GLN A 50 -10.63 -12.13 11.19
N GLY A 51 -10.77 -10.79 11.07
CA GLY A 51 -10.83 -9.90 12.22
C GLY A 51 -9.53 -9.82 13.03
N ALA A 52 -8.42 -10.25 12.44
CA ALA A 52 -7.09 -10.33 13.07
C ALA A 52 -6.21 -9.11 12.75
N GLU A 53 -6.81 -7.96 12.44
CA GLU A 53 -6.05 -6.71 12.31
C GLU A 53 -5.55 -6.27 13.69
N PRO A 54 -4.32 -5.74 13.78
CA PRO A 54 -3.81 -5.20 15.04
C PRO A 54 -4.79 -4.13 15.55
N GLY A 55 -5.06 -4.20 16.86
CA GLY A 55 -5.93 -3.25 17.53
C GLY A 55 -5.43 -1.82 17.38
N LEU A 56 -6.36 -0.87 17.45
CA LEU A 56 -6.05 0.54 17.40
C LEU A 56 -5.41 0.98 18.69
N ASP A 57 -4.21 1.58 18.60
CA ASP A 57 -3.65 2.31 19.72
C ASP A 57 -4.04 3.79 19.61
N PHE A 58 -5.12 4.15 20.28
CA PHE A 58 -5.57 5.53 20.38
C PHE A 58 -4.63 6.40 21.21
N ASN A 59 -3.60 5.85 21.86
CA ASN A 59 -2.65 6.64 22.63
C ASN A 59 -1.35 6.93 21.86
N GLN A 60 -1.23 6.44 20.62
CA GLN A 60 -0.09 6.76 19.75
C GLN A 60 -0.35 8.07 18.98
N PRO A 61 0.34 9.18 19.33
CA PRO A 61 0.09 10.49 18.74
C PRO A 61 0.38 10.50 17.22
N ASP A 62 1.44 9.82 16.78
CA ASP A 62 1.80 9.70 15.37
C ASP A 62 0.70 9.03 14.54
N GLN A 63 0.08 7.97 15.10
CA GLN A 63 -1.02 7.27 14.44
C GLN A 63 -2.25 8.17 14.33
N GLN A 64 -2.61 8.92 15.38
CA GLN A 64 -3.75 9.83 15.29
C GLN A 64 -3.52 10.98 14.30
N ALA A 65 -2.29 11.54 14.26
CA ALA A 65 -1.94 12.61 13.34
C ALA A 65 -2.09 12.17 11.88
N LEU A 66 -1.56 10.99 11.54
CA LEU A 66 -1.70 10.39 10.20
C LEU A 66 -3.16 10.19 9.82
N LEU A 67 -4.00 9.70 10.73
CA LEU A 67 -5.42 9.47 10.44
C LEU A 67 -6.20 10.76 10.22
N ARG A 68 -5.92 11.80 11.01
CA ARG A 68 -6.50 13.12 10.80
C ARG A 68 -6.06 13.72 9.47
N GLN A 69 -4.79 13.56 9.09
CA GLN A 69 -4.30 13.99 7.78
C GLN A 69 -5.03 13.25 6.64
N ILE A 70 -5.18 11.93 6.75
CA ILE A 70 -5.92 11.13 5.76
C ILE A 70 -7.38 11.60 5.65
N LEU A 71 -8.06 11.83 6.77
CA LEU A 71 -9.44 12.33 6.79
C LEU A 71 -9.58 13.73 6.17
N ALA A 72 -8.57 14.58 6.34
CA ALA A 72 -8.57 15.94 5.80
C ALA A 72 -8.21 15.98 4.31
N SER A 73 -7.37 15.05 3.83
CA SER A 73 -6.80 15.10 2.47
C SER A 73 -7.45 14.12 1.48
N LEU A 74 -8.09 13.06 1.95
CA LEU A 74 -8.69 12.02 1.11
C LEU A 74 -10.20 11.92 1.36
N PRO A 75 -11.01 11.57 0.33
CA PRO A 75 -12.46 11.40 0.46
C PRO A 75 -12.82 10.09 1.18
N VAL A 76 -12.35 9.92 2.41
CA VAL A 76 -12.68 8.81 3.31
C VAL A 76 -13.67 9.27 4.37
N ALA A 77 -14.86 8.67 4.38
CA ALA A 77 -15.99 9.14 5.18
C ALA A 77 -15.97 8.72 6.67
N SER A 78 -14.90 8.08 7.16
CA SER A 78 -14.84 7.63 8.56
C SER A 78 -13.42 7.31 9.03
N TRP A 79 -13.22 7.37 10.35
CA TRP A 79 -11.98 6.95 11.01
C TRP A 79 -11.57 5.52 10.65
N GLY A 80 -12.53 4.58 10.62
CA GLY A 80 -12.26 3.19 10.22
C GLY A 80 -11.75 3.08 8.79
N ARG A 81 -12.27 3.87 7.85
CA ARG A 81 -11.77 3.90 6.46
C ARG A 81 -10.39 4.56 6.37
N ALA A 82 -10.15 5.63 7.14
CA ALA A 82 -8.83 6.25 7.22
C ALA A 82 -7.77 5.27 7.76
N LEU A 83 -8.14 4.45 8.75
CA LEU A 83 -7.29 3.38 9.29
C LEU A 83 -6.96 2.32 8.26
N LEU A 84 -7.95 1.88 7.48
CA LEU A 84 -7.72 0.95 6.38
C LEU A 84 -6.74 1.55 5.36
N VAL A 85 -6.89 2.83 5.02
CA VAL A 85 -5.95 3.51 4.11
C VAL A 85 -4.54 3.57 4.69
N ALA A 86 -4.39 3.93 5.97
CA ALA A 86 -3.09 3.96 6.64
C ALA A 86 -2.42 2.57 6.67
N GLY A 87 -3.20 1.53 7.00
CA GLY A 87 -2.74 0.14 6.99
C GLY A 87 -2.30 -0.32 5.61
N LEU A 88 -3.12 -0.07 4.58
CA LEU A 88 -2.77 -0.36 3.18
C LEU A 88 -1.49 0.36 2.74
N GLY A 89 -1.35 1.64 3.11
CA GLY A 89 -0.15 2.43 2.82
C GLY A 89 1.10 1.78 3.42
N ARG A 90 1.05 1.40 4.70
CA ARG A 90 2.14 0.70 5.40
C ARG A 90 2.50 -0.63 4.72
N GLU A 91 1.52 -1.46 4.39
CA GLU A 91 1.74 -2.74 3.69
C GLU A 91 2.35 -2.54 2.30
N LEU A 92 1.99 -1.46 1.61
CA LEU A 92 2.59 -1.08 0.34
C LEU A 92 3.99 -0.45 0.51
N GLY A 93 4.38 -0.04 1.71
CA GLY A 93 5.63 0.67 1.98
C GLY A 93 5.57 2.17 1.66
N LEU A 94 4.36 2.72 1.47
CA LEU A 94 4.12 4.14 1.29
C LEU A 94 4.30 4.81 2.66
N GLY A 95 5.41 5.52 2.85
CA GLY A 95 5.77 6.15 4.12
C GLY A 95 7.19 5.86 4.62
N ARG A 96 7.93 4.93 3.99
CA ARG A 96 9.40 4.91 4.09
C ARG A 96 9.97 5.98 3.17
N LEU A 97 9.82 7.25 3.54
CA LEU A 97 10.80 8.23 3.10
C LEU A 97 12.10 7.86 3.82
N PRO A 98 13.26 7.75 3.14
CA PRO A 98 14.52 7.76 3.87
C PRO A 98 14.49 9.01 4.77
N ALA A 99 14.88 8.85 6.03
CA ALA A 99 15.17 10.01 6.85
C ALA A 99 16.15 10.93 6.08
N PRO A 100 15.99 12.25 6.15
CA PRO A 100 16.86 13.19 5.44
C PRO A 100 18.33 12.94 5.75
#